data_AF-A0A254SUQ0-F1
#
_entry.id   AF-A0A254SUQ0-F1
#
_cell.length_a   1.000
_cell.length_b   1.000
_cell.length_c   1.000
_cell.angle_alpha   90.00
_cell.angle_beta   90.00
_cell.angle_gamma   90.00
#
_symmetry.space_group_name_H-M   'P 1'
#
loop_
_entity.id
_entity.type
_entity.pdbx_description
1 polymer ?
#
loop_
_entity_poly.entity_id
_entity_poly.type
_entity_poly.pdbx_seq_one_letter_code
_entity_poly.pdbx_strand_id
1 'polypeptide(L)'
;MEEPEIQEIEGKNFYLINNEAKLAWFANETNKNPGARLNINAKLNADLDMGHKLWTPMVAGKGDVAFEGIIDGDGHVISNLYINSEEIAQIKPVYAQNLGFVGVLGNGSVKNIVFENVDIVTSTSAGTILSNTANQISVGAVVGWLADKKPGGVVSACYVSGKISATGNGQGIGGIVGNGKNGTIEHCLSAVTIQAEGNDAFVGGIIGITKATLSVKSCVYNGEGLINTGNGATGAVVGNHLSGALTTSNNYYDEDLKGVGKGSETPNTNKKVNLVNADDIACALNGGEMLDGYCTVASPWSVGKDNLALNGYGAETISILTVKETHYGAVTITEYSDKTVAEIDGDYTGPDTIEIKKDILVDQVVFNRKFTIGKMSTIMLPFSIDTSKVKGGTFYKFNRVVEENGVRKVKIGLVKTQQLGANTPYLIMPKEETLTFSGEVTFNTETAPIEQLVNNSWEFVGTTSFKSFDEDPELGNIWGFAGTAQEGVKVGQFVRAGSGVTIKPLRAYLVEHQNVALAKSASGSLNSMNWDVSYEIDVEIVDENDNVIASGKMNAVTGEIRMNSWFDLNGRKLNAKPTTRGTYYHNGKRVIVK
;
A
#
# COMPACT_ATOMS: atom_id res chain seq x y z
N MET A 1 -39.69 7.52 -6.23
CA MET A 1 -39.32 6.89 -4.95
C MET A 1 -39.57 5.40 -5.08
N GLU A 2 -38.63 4.58 -4.62
CA GLU A 2 -38.67 3.11 -4.65
C GLU A 2 -38.30 2.59 -3.26
N GLU A 3 -39.03 1.62 -2.71
CA GLU A 3 -38.69 1.06 -1.40
C GLU A 3 -37.44 0.16 -1.52
N PRO A 4 -36.37 0.38 -0.74
CA PRO A 4 -35.17 -0.43 -0.79
C PRO A 4 -35.35 -1.79 -0.10
N GLU A 5 -34.57 -2.76 -0.56
CA GLU A 5 -34.44 -4.05 0.13
C GLU A 5 -33.71 -3.89 1.46
N ILE A 6 -33.97 -4.81 2.40
CA ILE A 6 -33.36 -4.81 3.72
C ILE A 6 -32.37 -5.97 3.81
N GLN A 7 -31.16 -5.68 4.30
CA GLN A 7 -30.14 -6.68 4.61
C GLN A 7 -29.69 -6.55 6.07
N GLU A 8 -29.51 -7.68 6.75
CA GLU A 8 -28.90 -7.71 8.07
C GLU A 8 -27.37 -7.73 7.95
N ILE A 9 -26.71 -6.75 8.56
CA ILE A 9 -25.25 -6.58 8.58
C ILE A 9 -24.87 -6.32 10.05
N GLU A 10 -24.01 -7.17 10.60
CA GLU A 10 -23.52 -7.05 12.00
C GLU A 10 -24.67 -6.92 13.04
N GLY A 11 -25.76 -7.65 12.84
CA GLY A 11 -26.92 -7.64 13.74
C GLY A 11 -27.81 -6.39 13.62
N LYS A 12 -27.66 -5.58 12.57
CA LYS A 12 -28.52 -4.43 12.26
C LYS A 12 -29.11 -4.55 10.87
N ASN A 13 -30.37 -4.14 10.73
CA ASN A 13 -31.03 -4.06 9.44
C ASN A 13 -30.67 -2.76 8.72
N PHE A 14 -30.22 -2.88 7.47
CA PHE A 14 -29.89 -1.77 6.58
C PHE A 14 -30.77 -1.81 5.33
N TYR A 15 -31.31 -0.66 4.95
CA TYR A 15 -31.87 -0.42 3.63
C TYR A 15 -30.72 -0.28 2.62
N LEU A 16 -30.70 -1.12 1.59
CA LEU A 16 -29.65 -1.09 0.56
C LEU A 16 -30.00 -0.08 -0.55
N ILE A 17 -29.15 0.91 -0.72
CA ILE A 17 -29.37 2.04 -1.62
C ILE A 17 -28.45 1.91 -2.85
N ASN A 18 -28.99 1.38 -3.96
CA ASN A 18 -28.28 1.23 -5.24
C ASN A 18 -28.77 2.18 -6.34
N ASN A 19 -29.69 3.09 -6.03
CA ASN A 19 -30.17 4.10 -6.96
C ASN A 19 -30.75 5.32 -6.22
N GLU A 20 -30.93 6.42 -6.94
CA GLU A 20 -31.40 7.70 -6.39
C GLU A 20 -32.86 7.62 -5.93
N ALA A 21 -33.68 6.77 -6.56
CA ALA A 21 -35.09 6.63 -6.20
C ALA A 21 -35.27 5.98 -4.82
N LYS A 22 -34.38 5.06 -4.45
CA LYS A 22 -34.28 4.42 -3.13
C LYS A 22 -33.76 5.38 -2.08
N LEU A 23 -32.75 6.18 -2.42
CA LEU A 23 -32.25 7.23 -1.53
C LEU A 23 -33.34 8.27 -1.24
N ALA A 24 -34.08 8.70 -2.27
CA ALA A 24 -35.21 9.62 -2.11
C ALA A 24 -36.35 9.03 -1.26
N TRP A 25 -36.65 7.73 -1.42
CA TRP A 25 -37.61 7.05 -0.55
C TRP A 25 -37.14 7.08 0.91
N PHE A 26 -35.87 6.74 1.16
CA PHE A 26 -35.31 6.72 2.52
C PHE A 26 -35.41 8.11 3.17
N ALA A 27 -35.00 9.17 2.46
CA ALA A 27 -35.14 10.54 2.95
C ALA A 27 -36.60 10.90 3.26
N ASN A 28 -37.54 10.52 2.40
CA ASN A 28 -38.97 10.74 2.62
C ASN A 28 -39.47 10.06 3.89
N GLU A 29 -39.07 8.81 4.17
CA GLU A 29 -39.44 8.11 5.41
C GLU A 29 -38.96 8.84 6.67
N THR A 30 -37.80 9.49 6.62
CA THR A 30 -37.30 10.29 7.75
C THR A 30 -38.07 11.60 7.95
N ASN A 31 -38.75 12.09 6.91
CA ASN A 31 -39.45 13.37 6.89
C ASN A 31 -40.97 13.29 7.12
N LYS A 32 -41.56 12.09 7.16
CA LYS A 32 -43.00 11.88 7.38
C LYS A 32 -43.49 12.54 8.68
N ASN A 33 -44.67 13.16 8.63
CA ASN A 33 -45.33 13.69 9.83
C ASN A 33 -46.85 13.49 9.76
N PRO A 34 -47.45 12.67 10.65
CA PRO A 34 -46.81 11.84 11.67
C PRO A 34 -46.07 10.63 11.05
N GLY A 35 -45.21 9.97 11.82
CA GLY A 35 -44.63 8.67 11.43
C GLY A 35 -43.22 8.72 10.84
N ALA A 36 -42.43 9.76 11.09
CA ALA A 36 -41.00 9.80 10.76
C ALA A 36 -40.28 8.57 11.33
N ARG A 37 -39.49 7.92 10.49
CA ARG A 37 -38.64 6.78 10.86
C ARG A 37 -37.22 7.28 11.11
N LEU A 38 -36.87 7.47 12.39
CA LEU A 38 -35.62 8.15 12.78
C LEU A 38 -34.46 7.19 13.08
N ASN A 39 -34.74 5.92 13.37
CA ASN A 39 -33.76 4.91 13.79
C ASN A 39 -33.54 3.81 12.74
N ILE A 40 -33.77 4.12 11.47
CA ILE A 40 -33.53 3.21 10.35
C ILE A 40 -32.12 3.41 9.80
N ASN A 41 -31.50 2.36 9.28
CA ASN A 41 -30.15 2.43 8.73
C ASN A 41 -30.17 2.31 7.20
N ALA A 42 -29.24 2.98 6.53
CA ALA A 42 -29.00 2.88 5.09
C ALA A 42 -27.54 2.48 4.84
N LYS A 43 -27.32 1.64 3.83
CA LYS A 43 -26.00 1.36 3.28
C LYS A 43 -26.02 1.56 1.77
N LEU A 44 -25.12 2.38 1.23
CA LEU A 44 -24.94 2.49 -0.22
C LEU A 44 -24.30 1.20 -0.74
N ASN A 45 -24.69 0.79 -1.94
CA ASN A 45 -24.08 -0.32 -2.67
C ASN A 45 -23.93 0.00 -4.17
N ALA A 46 -24.02 1.29 -4.51
CA ALA A 46 -23.69 1.86 -5.80
C ALA A 46 -23.41 3.36 -5.63
N ASP A 47 -22.69 3.93 -6.57
CA ASP A 47 -22.56 5.39 -6.71
C ASP A 47 -23.87 5.97 -7.23
N LEU A 48 -24.21 7.18 -6.79
CA LEU A 48 -25.48 7.86 -7.07
C LEU A 48 -25.22 9.22 -7.72
N ASP A 49 -25.95 9.52 -8.79
CA ASP A 49 -25.98 10.85 -9.40
C ASP A 49 -27.32 11.53 -9.14
N MET A 50 -27.31 12.49 -8.22
CA MET A 50 -28.53 13.21 -7.84
C MET A 50 -29.06 14.12 -8.95
N GLY A 51 -28.28 14.32 -10.03
CA GLY A 51 -28.68 15.03 -11.24
C GLY A 51 -29.05 16.49 -10.97
N HIS A 52 -28.46 17.11 -9.96
CA HIS A 52 -28.76 18.48 -9.50
C HIS A 52 -30.25 18.70 -9.17
N LYS A 53 -30.97 17.62 -8.81
CA LYS A 53 -32.37 17.73 -8.36
C LYS A 53 -32.41 18.24 -6.93
N LEU A 54 -33.40 19.08 -6.62
CA LEU A 54 -33.60 19.63 -5.28
C LEU A 54 -33.69 18.51 -4.23
N TRP A 55 -32.73 18.50 -3.32
CA TRP A 55 -32.68 17.62 -2.17
C TRP A 55 -33.31 18.31 -0.96
N THR A 56 -34.39 17.73 -0.43
CA THR A 56 -34.88 18.09 0.91
C THR A 56 -34.09 17.30 1.94
N PRO A 57 -33.40 17.94 2.91
CA PRO A 57 -32.61 17.24 3.93
C PRO A 57 -33.37 16.09 4.60
N MET A 58 -32.66 15.01 4.94
CA MET A 58 -33.24 13.99 5.82
C MET A 58 -33.49 14.58 7.21
N VAL A 59 -34.63 14.28 7.82
CA VAL A 59 -35.05 14.91 9.08
C VAL A 59 -35.00 16.44 8.98
N ALA A 60 -35.54 16.98 7.89
CA ALA A 60 -35.62 18.41 7.66
C ALA A 60 -36.50 19.09 8.71
N GLY A 61 -36.10 20.29 9.13
CA GLY A 61 -36.89 21.09 10.05
C GLY A 61 -36.06 21.81 11.09
N LYS A 62 -36.76 22.40 12.06
CA LYS A 62 -36.18 23.13 13.18
C LYS A 62 -35.55 22.27 14.28
N GLY A 63 -35.50 20.95 14.07
CA GLY A 63 -34.90 19.97 14.98
C GLY A 63 -35.74 19.61 16.21
N ASP A 64 -37.06 19.51 16.02
CA ASP A 64 -37.96 18.86 17.00
C ASP A 64 -37.67 17.34 17.12
N VAL A 65 -37.13 16.77 16.05
CA VAL A 65 -36.69 15.38 15.92
C VAL A 65 -35.29 15.35 15.32
N ALA A 66 -34.58 14.24 15.51
CA ALA A 66 -33.22 14.04 15.01
C ALA A 66 -33.05 12.63 14.46
N PHE A 67 -32.16 12.45 13.50
CA PHE A 67 -31.81 11.13 12.96
C PHE A 67 -30.97 10.35 13.98
N GLU A 68 -31.34 9.11 14.26
CA GLU A 68 -30.74 8.23 15.27
C GLU A 68 -30.15 6.95 14.66
N GLY A 69 -30.33 6.73 13.35
CA GLY A 69 -29.82 5.56 12.62
C GLY A 69 -28.40 5.73 12.09
N ILE A 70 -27.99 4.80 11.22
CA ILE A 70 -26.67 4.81 10.55
C ILE A 70 -26.88 5.01 9.05
N ILE A 71 -26.14 5.95 8.46
CA ILE A 71 -25.94 6.03 7.02
C ILE A 71 -24.49 5.68 6.75
N ASP A 72 -24.27 4.53 6.13
CA ASP A 72 -22.95 4.04 5.74
C ASP A 72 -22.83 4.12 4.21
N GLY A 73 -21.92 4.94 3.72
CA GLY A 73 -21.68 5.05 2.30
C GLY A 73 -20.88 3.90 1.71
N ASP A 74 -20.24 3.08 2.55
CA ASP A 74 -19.38 1.99 2.09
C ASP A 74 -18.31 2.42 1.07
N GLY A 75 -17.90 3.69 1.08
CA GLY A 75 -16.97 4.28 0.13
C GLY A 75 -17.58 4.78 -1.17
N HIS A 76 -18.89 4.69 -1.36
CA HIS A 76 -19.58 5.14 -2.57
C HIS A 76 -19.75 6.66 -2.68
N VAL A 77 -19.97 7.10 -3.91
CA VAL A 77 -20.14 8.51 -4.28
C VAL A 77 -21.62 8.89 -4.32
N ILE A 78 -21.95 10.07 -3.81
CA ILE A 78 -23.18 10.81 -4.09
C ILE A 78 -22.77 12.10 -4.80
N SER A 79 -23.04 12.19 -6.10
CA SER A 79 -22.66 13.33 -6.93
C SER A 79 -23.82 14.28 -7.19
N ASN A 80 -23.50 15.54 -7.50
CA ASN A 80 -24.46 16.56 -7.95
C ASN A 80 -25.61 16.83 -6.97
N LEU A 81 -25.35 16.74 -5.66
CA LEU A 81 -26.35 17.01 -4.62
C LEU A 81 -26.67 18.51 -4.58
N TYR A 82 -27.93 18.87 -4.85
CA TYR A 82 -28.38 20.26 -4.88
C TYR A 82 -29.33 20.59 -3.72
N ILE A 83 -29.02 21.62 -2.93
CA ILE A 83 -29.88 22.11 -1.83
C ILE A 83 -30.08 23.61 -2.01
N ASN A 84 -31.34 24.05 -2.08
CA ASN A 84 -31.70 25.46 -2.15
C ASN A 84 -32.69 25.82 -1.03
N SER A 85 -32.29 26.71 -0.12
CA SER A 85 -33.12 27.08 1.04
C SER A 85 -34.44 27.73 0.65
N GLU A 86 -34.45 28.54 -0.43
CA GLU A 86 -35.65 29.25 -0.87
C GLU A 86 -36.65 28.28 -1.49
N GLU A 87 -36.20 27.36 -2.33
CA GLU A 87 -37.06 26.32 -2.92
C GLU A 87 -37.61 25.37 -1.85
N ILE A 88 -36.77 24.94 -0.89
CA ILE A 88 -37.18 24.10 0.24
C ILE A 88 -38.22 24.83 1.11
N ALA A 89 -38.07 26.14 1.31
CA ALA A 89 -39.04 26.92 2.08
C ALA A 89 -40.42 26.96 1.41
N GLN A 90 -40.52 26.82 0.09
CA GLN A 90 -41.80 26.67 -0.62
C GLN A 90 -42.49 25.33 -0.34
N ILE A 91 -41.72 24.27 -0.07
CA ILE A 91 -42.27 22.98 0.37
C ILE A 91 -42.78 23.11 1.80
N LYS A 92 -41.91 23.59 2.69
CA LYS A 92 -42.26 23.86 4.09
C LYS A 92 -41.24 24.84 4.70
N PRO A 93 -41.66 26.03 5.16
CA PRO A 93 -40.73 27.07 5.61
C PRO A 93 -39.72 26.60 6.67
N VAL A 94 -40.14 25.74 7.60
CA VAL A 94 -39.26 25.24 8.67
C VAL A 94 -38.14 24.32 8.18
N TYR A 95 -38.23 23.75 6.98
CA TYR A 95 -37.20 22.87 6.43
C TYR A 95 -35.93 23.61 6.03
N ALA A 96 -35.98 24.94 5.86
CA ALA A 96 -34.82 25.76 5.56
C ALA A 96 -33.97 26.14 6.80
N GLN A 97 -34.25 25.59 7.99
CA GLN A 97 -33.52 25.92 9.23
C GLN A 97 -32.16 25.22 9.32
N ASN A 98 -32.10 23.94 8.93
CA ASN A 98 -30.91 23.11 9.02
C ASN A 98 -30.73 22.38 7.68
N LEU A 99 -29.70 22.77 6.94
CA LEU A 99 -29.46 22.39 5.56
C LEU A 99 -28.23 21.49 5.47
N GLY A 100 -28.38 20.40 4.74
CA GLY A 100 -27.36 19.39 4.48
C GLY A 100 -27.98 18.11 3.95
N PHE A 101 -27.15 17.11 3.66
CA PHE A 101 -27.66 15.78 3.33
C PHE A 101 -28.59 15.25 4.44
N VAL A 102 -28.16 15.39 5.70
CA VAL A 102 -28.99 15.26 6.91
C VAL A 102 -29.21 16.64 7.53
N GLY A 103 -30.47 17.01 7.76
CA GLY A 103 -30.81 18.28 8.43
C GLY A 103 -30.38 18.27 9.90
N VAL A 104 -30.82 17.26 10.67
CA VAL A 104 -30.53 17.16 12.10
C VAL A 104 -30.08 15.74 12.48
N LEU A 105 -28.84 15.60 12.94
CA LEU A 105 -28.27 14.33 13.39
C LEU A 105 -28.28 14.25 14.93
N GLY A 106 -28.91 13.21 15.47
CA GLY A 106 -29.02 12.88 16.89
C GLY A 106 -27.86 12.02 17.37
N ASN A 107 -28.11 10.82 17.90
CA ASN A 107 -27.06 9.84 18.25
C ASN A 107 -26.69 8.89 17.09
N GLY A 108 -27.22 9.15 15.90
CA GLY A 108 -26.91 8.38 14.70
C GLY A 108 -25.50 8.65 14.16
N SER A 109 -25.20 8.06 13.01
CA SER A 109 -23.96 8.33 12.28
C SER A 109 -24.14 8.49 10.78
N VAL A 110 -23.26 9.28 10.17
CA VAL A 110 -23.08 9.39 8.72
C VAL A 110 -21.61 9.14 8.44
N LYS A 111 -21.29 8.09 7.67
CA LYS A 111 -19.90 7.68 7.48
C LYS A 111 -19.59 7.11 6.10
N ASN A 112 -18.31 7.16 5.72
CA ASN A 112 -17.76 6.50 4.52
C ASN A 112 -18.43 6.93 3.20
N ILE A 113 -18.73 8.22 3.03
CA ILE A 113 -19.41 8.74 1.81
C ILE A 113 -18.52 9.78 1.14
N VAL A 114 -18.44 9.73 -0.19
CA VAL A 114 -17.90 10.80 -1.02
C VAL A 114 -19.05 11.64 -1.56
N PHE A 115 -19.12 12.91 -1.18
CA PHE A 115 -20.05 13.87 -1.78
C PHE A 115 -19.31 14.69 -2.84
N GLU A 116 -19.59 14.42 -4.11
CA GLU A 116 -18.93 15.09 -5.23
C GLU A 116 -19.82 16.17 -5.82
N ASN A 117 -19.26 17.35 -6.10
CA ASN A 117 -19.96 18.45 -6.75
C ASN A 117 -21.27 18.83 -6.02
N VAL A 118 -21.18 19.03 -4.70
CA VAL A 118 -22.29 19.57 -3.90
C VAL A 118 -22.53 21.02 -4.29
N ASP A 119 -23.80 21.42 -4.42
CA ASP A 119 -24.21 22.81 -4.61
C ASP A 119 -25.28 23.19 -3.58
N ILE A 120 -24.91 24.01 -2.61
CA ILE A 120 -25.82 24.49 -1.57
C ILE A 120 -25.97 26.00 -1.69
N VAL A 121 -27.20 26.45 -1.90
CA VAL A 121 -27.59 27.86 -1.96
C VAL A 121 -28.52 28.19 -0.81
N THR A 122 -28.15 29.20 -0.01
CA THR A 122 -28.94 29.58 1.16
C THR A 122 -29.04 31.08 1.34
N SER A 123 -30.26 31.58 1.52
CA SER A 123 -30.59 33.00 1.73
C SER A 123 -31.38 33.23 3.02
N THR A 124 -31.73 32.16 3.73
CA THR A 124 -32.53 32.24 4.97
C THR A 124 -31.72 32.90 6.08
N SER A 125 -32.32 33.88 6.77
CA SER A 125 -31.73 34.55 7.93
C SER A 125 -32.21 33.94 9.25
N ALA A 126 -31.32 33.87 10.25
CA ALA A 126 -31.70 33.57 11.63
C ALA A 126 -32.77 34.56 12.12
N GLY A 127 -33.73 34.09 12.92
CA GLY A 127 -34.91 34.88 13.28
C GLY A 127 -36.13 34.66 12.38
N THR A 128 -35.94 34.17 11.14
CA THR A 128 -37.05 34.00 10.17
C THR A 128 -37.92 32.79 10.48
N ILE A 129 -37.31 31.64 10.79
CA ILE A 129 -38.02 30.38 11.07
C ILE A 129 -38.24 30.24 12.58
N LEU A 130 -37.16 30.34 13.34
CA LEU A 130 -37.21 30.46 14.80
C LEU A 130 -37.12 31.94 15.12
N SER A 131 -38.12 32.49 15.83
CA SER A 131 -38.16 33.89 16.27
C SER A 131 -37.12 34.21 17.37
N ASN A 132 -35.90 33.72 17.19
CA ASN A 132 -34.74 33.89 18.03
C ASN A 132 -33.50 33.87 17.13
N THR A 133 -32.83 35.02 17.00
CA THR A 133 -31.62 35.19 16.19
C THR A 133 -30.39 34.48 16.78
N ALA A 134 -30.45 34.04 18.04
CA ALA A 134 -29.41 33.20 18.62
C ALA A 134 -29.40 31.78 18.04
N ASN A 135 -30.47 31.33 17.37
CA ASN A 135 -30.50 30.07 16.65
C ASN A 135 -30.10 30.31 15.18
N GLN A 136 -28.83 30.03 14.87
CA GLN A 136 -28.32 30.17 13.51
C GLN A 136 -29.05 29.25 12.54
N ILE A 137 -29.16 29.69 11.28
CA ILE A 137 -29.38 28.76 10.17
C ILE A 137 -28.13 27.92 10.05
N SER A 138 -28.28 26.60 10.14
CA SER A 138 -27.14 25.67 10.18
C SER A 138 -26.98 25.03 8.81
N VAL A 139 -25.81 25.17 8.20
CA VAL A 139 -25.56 24.77 6.81
C VAL A 139 -24.28 23.95 6.77
N GLY A 140 -24.39 22.66 6.47
CA GLY A 140 -23.23 21.80 6.24
C GLY A 140 -23.55 20.76 5.19
N ALA A 141 -22.59 20.42 4.33
CA ALA A 141 -22.87 19.51 3.21
C ALA A 141 -23.36 18.14 3.68
N VAL A 142 -22.76 17.61 4.75
CA VAL A 142 -23.15 16.32 5.33
C VAL A 142 -24.27 16.51 6.34
N VAL A 143 -24.07 17.40 7.33
CA VAL A 143 -25.02 17.62 8.41
C VAL A 143 -25.28 19.11 8.64
N GLY A 144 -26.54 19.53 8.63
CA GLY A 144 -26.92 20.89 9.01
C GLY A 144 -26.63 21.14 10.49
N TRP A 145 -27.27 20.38 11.38
CA TRP A 145 -27.12 20.49 12.83
C TRP A 145 -26.84 19.13 13.49
N LEU A 146 -25.68 19.03 14.14
CA LEU A 146 -25.37 17.94 15.07
C LEU A 146 -25.98 18.27 16.45
N ALA A 147 -27.04 17.56 16.80
CA ALA A 147 -27.90 17.88 17.93
C ALA A 147 -27.21 17.67 19.30
N ASP A 148 -27.73 18.35 20.32
CA ASP A 148 -27.28 18.18 21.70
C ASP A 148 -27.92 16.93 22.33
N LYS A 149 -27.51 15.76 21.86
CA LYS A 149 -27.94 14.44 22.34
C LYS A 149 -26.75 13.71 22.94
N LYS A 150 -26.99 12.80 23.90
CA LYS A 150 -25.94 11.95 24.49
C LYS A 150 -26.17 10.49 24.09
N PRO A 151 -25.16 9.77 23.57
CA PRO A 151 -23.73 10.14 23.53
C PRO A 151 -23.36 11.23 22.49
N GLY A 152 -24.24 11.54 21.53
CA GLY A 152 -23.98 12.48 20.43
C GLY A 152 -23.73 11.75 19.13
N GLY A 153 -23.93 12.46 18.02
CA GLY A 153 -23.82 11.87 16.68
C GLY A 153 -22.38 11.77 16.20
N VAL A 154 -22.15 10.93 15.20
CA VAL A 154 -20.82 10.74 14.60
C VAL A 154 -20.87 11.03 13.11
N VAL A 155 -20.00 11.94 12.65
CA VAL A 155 -19.75 12.14 11.22
C VAL A 155 -18.31 11.71 10.96
N SER A 156 -18.10 10.68 10.14
CA SER A 156 -16.76 10.13 9.95
C SER A 156 -16.41 9.67 8.55
N ALA A 157 -15.16 9.79 8.14
CA ALA A 157 -14.70 9.30 6.84
C ALA A 157 -15.55 9.82 5.66
N CYS A 158 -15.90 11.11 5.68
CA CYS A 158 -16.64 11.75 4.60
C CYS A 158 -15.72 12.68 3.81
N TYR A 159 -15.78 12.58 2.48
CA TYR A 159 -15.19 13.55 1.55
C TYR A 159 -16.29 14.45 1.02
N VAL A 160 -16.04 15.75 0.89
CA VAL A 160 -16.99 16.68 0.25
C VAL A 160 -16.24 17.64 -0.68
N SER A 161 -16.68 17.73 -1.94
CA SER A 161 -16.28 18.78 -2.89
C SER A 161 -17.49 19.56 -3.41
N GLY A 162 -17.24 20.73 -4.00
CA GLY A 162 -18.27 21.59 -4.59
C GLY A 162 -18.32 22.97 -3.93
N LYS A 163 -19.52 23.54 -3.82
CA LYS A 163 -19.72 24.93 -3.43
C LYS A 163 -20.87 25.12 -2.44
N ILE A 164 -20.68 26.02 -1.47
CA ILE A 164 -21.75 26.60 -0.65
C ILE A 164 -21.79 28.11 -0.89
N SER A 165 -22.97 28.63 -1.27
CA SER A 165 -23.23 30.06 -1.47
C SER A 165 -24.29 30.54 -0.48
N ALA A 166 -23.92 31.46 0.41
CA ALA A 166 -24.71 31.82 1.59
C ALA A 166 -24.87 33.34 1.75
N THR A 167 -26.09 33.85 1.66
CA THR A 167 -26.39 35.29 1.73
C THR A 167 -27.28 35.68 2.91
N GLY A 168 -27.76 34.71 3.69
CA GLY A 168 -28.60 34.95 4.87
C GLY A 168 -27.81 35.48 6.07
N ASN A 169 -28.47 36.20 6.97
CA ASN A 169 -27.84 36.68 8.21
C ASN A 169 -27.87 35.61 9.32
N GLY A 170 -26.84 35.60 10.18
CA GLY A 170 -26.76 34.72 11.35
C GLY A 170 -26.64 33.24 10.98
N GLN A 171 -25.75 32.90 10.06
CA GLN A 171 -25.58 31.52 9.57
C GLN A 171 -24.34 30.86 10.16
N GLY A 172 -24.42 29.57 10.47
CA GLY A 172 -23.27 28.71 10.75
C GLY A 172 -23.04 27.81 9.55
N ILE A 173 -21.96 28.06 8.80
CA ILE A 173 -21.70 27.43 7.51
C ILE A 173 -20.39 26.63 7.62
N GLY A 174 -20.50 25.31 7.55
CA GLY A 174 -19.35 24.40 7.56
C GLY A 174 -19.29 23.59 6.27
N GLY A 175 -18.09 23.24 5.79
CA GLY A 175 -17.97 22.32 4.67
C GLY A 175 -18.57 20.94 4.98
N ILE A 176 -18.44 20.45 6.22
CA ILE A 176 -19.00 19.17 6.67
C ILE A 176 -20.25 19.38 7.53
N VAL A 177 -20.15 20.20 8.59
CA VAL A 177 -21.22 20.40 9.58
C VAL A 177 -21.51 21.89 9.79
N GLY A 178 -22.77 22.30 9.72
CA GLY A 178 -23.13 23.71 9.96
C GLY A 178 -22.99 24.14 11.42
N ASN A 179 -23.67 23.42 12.31
CA ASN A 179 -23.69 23.69 13.75
C ASN A 179 -23.41 22.41 14.54
N GLY A 180 -22.31 22.39 15.29
CA GLY A 180 -21.94 21.28 16.17
C GLY A 180 -22.35 21.55 17.62
N LYS A 181 -23.22 20.72 18.21
CA LYS A 181 -23.48 20.78 19.67
C LYS A 181 -22.85 19.62 20.43
N ASN A 182 -23.23 18.37 20.15
CA ASN A 182 -22.63 17.23 20.83
C ASN A 182 -22.34 16.06 19.88
N GLY A 183 -21.11 15.53 19.94
CA GLY A 183 -20.70 14.39 19.15
C GLY A 183 -19.26 14.46 18.65
N THR A 184 -18.97 13.68 17.61
CA THR A 184 -17.63 13.53 17.03
C THR A 184 -17.66 13.75 15.53
N ILE A 185 -16.69 14.53 15.04
CA ILE A 185 -16.40 14.68 13.61
C ILE A 185 -14.96 14.24 13.42
N GLU A 186 -14.75 13.16 12.65
CA GLU A 186 -13.44 12.54 12.53
C GLU A 186 -13.13 12.04 11.11
N HIS A 187 -11.87 12.08 10.70
CA HIS A 187 -11.45 11.48 9.42
C HIS A 187 -12.14 12.09 8.19
N CYS A 188 -12.56 13.36 8.25
CA CYS A 188 -13.30 14.01 7.17
C CYS A 188 -12.41 14.96 6.35
N LEU A 189 -12.66 15.04 5.05
CA LEU A 189 -12.04 16.00 4.14
C LEU A 189 -13.10 16.90 3.51
N SER A 190 -12.90 18.21 3.62
CA SER A 190 -13.68 19.23 2.94
C SER A 190 -12.81 19.94 1.89
N ALA A 191 -13.14 19.75 0.62
CA ALA A 191 -12.63 20.51 -0.52
C ALA A 191 -13.69 21.51 -1.04
N VAL A 192 -14.63 21.91 -0.18
CA VAL A 192 -15.73 22.80 -0.55
C VAL A 192 -15.25 24.25 -0.58
N THR A 193 -15.62 24.97 -1.64
CA THR A 193 -15.51 26.43 -1.68
C THR A 193 -16.72 27.06 -1.00
N ILE A 194 -16.50 27.94 -0.03
CA ILE A 194 -17.58 28.61 0.70
C ILE A 194 -17.57 30.10 0.40
N GLN A 195 -18.70 30.63 -0.06
CA GLN A 195 -18.92 32.06 -0.30
C GLN A 195 -20.06 32.55 0.59
N ALA A 196 -19.75 33.42 1.54
CA ALA A 196 -20.70 34.00 2.49
C ALA A 196 -20.72 35.53 2.41
N GLU A 197 -21.91 36.12 2.43
CA GLU A 197 -22.11 37.58 2.34
C GLU A 197 -22.95 38.16 3.49
N GLY A 198 -23.70 37.33 4.21
CA GLY A 198 -24.58 37.79 5.28
C GLY A 198 -23.87 38.22 6.56
N ASN A 199 -24.50 39.10 7.33
CA ASN A 199 -24.00 39.50 8.65
C ASN A 199 -24.04 38.32 9.63
N ASP A 200 -23.10 38.28 10.57
CA ASP A 200 -22.95 37.21 11.56
C ASP A 200 -22.86 35.80 10.93
N ALA A 201 -22.29 35.71 9.72
CA ALA A 201 -21.97 34.45 9.06
C ALA A 201 -20.65 33.86 9.60
N PHE A 202 -20.74 32.71 10.26
CA PHE A 202 -19.57 31.98 10.78
C PHE A 202 -19.22 30.86 9.81
N VAL A 203 -18.06 30.99 9.15
CA VAL A 203 -17.61 30.10 8.08
C VAL A 203 -16.48 29.22 8.58
N GLY A 204 -16.66 27.90 8.51
CA GLY A 204 -15.61 26.94 8.81
C GLY A 204 -15.36 25.99 7.66
N GLY A 205 -14.10 25.66 7.38
CA GLY A 205 -13.78 24.63 6.39
C GLY A 205 -14.38 23.26 6.75
N ILE A 206 -14.45 22.94 8.05
CA ILE A 206 -15.12 21.74 8.57
C ILE A 206 -16.46 22.11 9.24
N ILE A 207 -16.45 23.03 10.22
CA ILE A 207 -17.61 23.36 11.06
C ILE A 207 -17.89 24.86 11.09
N GLY A 208 -19.12 25.28 10.81
CA GLY A 208 -19.49 26.70 10.90
C GLY A 208 -19.42 27.25 12.31
N ILE A 209 -20.21 26.69 13.22
CA ILE A 209 -20.29 27.12 14.63
C ILE A 209 -20.39 25.93 15.58
N THR A 210 -19.84 26.06 16.79
CA THR A 210 -20.08 25.12 17.89
C THR A 210 -20.46 25.83 19.19
N LYS A 211 -21.35 25.21 19.97
CA LYS A 211 -21.93 25.76 21.22
C LYS A 211 -21.94 24.80 22.41
N ALA A 212 -21.47 23.57 22.25
CA ALA A 212 -21.47 22.56 23.30
C ALA A 212 -20.25 21.62 23.14
N THR A 213 -20.28 20.44 23.76
CA THR A 213 -19.12 19.54 23.81
C THR A 213 -18.92 18.81 22.48
N LEU A 214 -17.87 19.16 21.73
CA LEU A 214 -17.61 18.61 20.41
C LEU A 214 -16.17 18.10 20.29
N SER A 215 -15.99 16.93 19.68
CA SER A 215 -14.67 16.43 19.28
C SER A 215 -14.49 16.53 17.77
N VAL A 216 -13.36 17.10 17.34
CA VAL A 216 -12.99 17.26 15.93
C VAL A 216 -11.56 16.79 15.74
N LYS A 217 -11.35 15.65 15.09
CA LYS A 217 -10.02 15.06 15.00
C LYS A 217 -9.71 14.51 13.63
N SER A 218 -8.46 14.59 13.20
CA SER A 218 -8.04 14.05 11.92
C SER A 218 -8.95 14.52 10.80
N CYS A 219 -9.20 15.84 10.70
CA CYS A 219 -10.01 16.42 9.63
C CYS A 219 -9.13 17.35 8.78
N VAL A 220 -9.43 17.44 7.49
CA VAL A 220 -8.66 18.23 6.54
C VAL A 220 -9.58 19.20 5.81
N TYR A 221 -9.16 20.45 5.71
CA TYR A 221 -9.75 21.42 4.80
C TYR A 221 -8.76 21.71 3.65
N ASN A 222 -9.24 21.55 2.42
CA ASN A 222 -8.49 21.70 1.17
C ASN A 222 -9.36 22.33 0.06
N GLY A 223 -10.25 23.26 0.43
CA GLY A 223 -11.07 23.97 -0.56
C GLY A 223 -10.29 25.08 -1.25
N GLU A 224 -10.81 25.59 -2.37
CA GLU A 224 -10.19 26.71 -3.10
C GLU A 224 -10.32 28.06 -2.37
N GLY A 225 -11.19 28.14 -1.35
CA GLY A 225 -11.31 29.35 -0.53
C GLY A 225 -12.52 29.40 0.40
N LEU A 226 -12.30 29.99 1.57
CA LEU A 226 -13.35 30.45 2.49
C LEU A 226 -13.53 31.96 2.36
N ILE A 227 -14.41 32.38 1.45
CA ILE A 227 -14.69 33.79 1.18
C ILE A 227 -15.86 34.25 2.05
N ASN A 228 -15.58 35.11 3.03
CA ASN A 228 -16.60 35.72 3.88
C ASN A 228 -16.52 37.25 3.76
N THR A 229 -17.48 37.84 3.06
CA THR A 229 -17.59 39.31 2.91
C THR A 229 -18.52 39.94 3.95
N GLY A 230 -19.18 39.12 4.77
CA GLY A 230 -19.92 39.55 5.95
C GLY A 230 -18.99 39.96 7.11
N ASN A 231 -19.59 40.35 8.23
CA ASN A 231 -18.88 40.77 9.44
C ASN A 231 -18.61 39.63 10.46
N GLY A 232 -18.88 38.38 10.07
CA GLY A 232 -18.66 37.21 10.91
C GLY A 232 -17.20 36.74 10.95
N ALA A 233 -16.98 35.49 11.34
CA ALA A 233 -15.63 34.93 11.50
C ALA A 233 -15.40 33.74 10.57
N THR A 234 -14.16 33.60 10.12
CA THR A 234 -13.72 32.50 9.25
C THR A 234 -12.58 31.73 9.91
N GLY A 235 -12.68 30.40 9.93
CA GLY A 235 -11.60 29.52 10.38
C GLY A 235 -11.49 28.29 9.50
N ALA A 236 -10.29 27.77 9.30
CA ALA A 236 -10.08 26.60 8.45
C ALA A 236 -10.75 25.34 9.00
N VAL A 237 -10.83 25.18 10.33
CA VAL A 237 -11.52 24.06 10.97
C VAL A 237 -12.87 24.50 11.50
N VAL A 238 -12.91 25.53 12.36
CA VAL A 238 -14.15 26.04 12.96
C VAL A 238 -14.29 27.54 12.72
N GLY A 239 -15.43 27.98 12.22
CA GLY A 239 -15.71 29.42 12.05
C GLY A 239 -15.83 30.14 13.39
N ASN A 240 -16.68 29.64 14.28
CA ASN A 240 -16.87 30.20 15.62
C ASN A 240 -17.09 29.12 16.69
N HIS A 241 -16.20 29.07 17.67
CA HIS A 241 -16.41 28.37 18.93
C HIS A 241 -17.02 29.35 19.94
N LEU A 242 -18.34 29.27 20.11
CA LEU A 242 -19.08 30.22 20.94
C LEU A 242 -19.04 29.86 22.43
N SER A 243 -19.20 28.57 22.76
CA SER A 243 -19.24 28.05 24.13
C SER A 243 -19.07 26.53 24.15
N GLY A 244 -18.84 25.96 25.33
CA GLY A 244 -18.69 24.52 25.52
C GLY A 244 -17.22 24.09 25.52
N ALA A 245 -17.00 22.77 25.42
CA ALA A 245 -15.66 22.20 25.30
C ALA A 245 -15.45 21.74 23.85
N LEU A 246 -14.48 22.35 23.17
CA LEU A 246 -14.04 21.92 21.85
C LEU A 246 -12.71 21.18 21.98
N THR A 247 -12.73 19.87 21.74
CA THR A 247 -11.51 19.06 21.67
C THR A 247 -11.11 18.91 20.21
N THR A 248 -9.91 19.38 19.89
CA THR A 248 -9.33 19.29 18.54
C THR A 248 -8.05 18.48 18.57
N SER A 249 -7.72 17.75 17.50
CA SER A 249 -6.43 17.05 17.38
C SER A 249 -6.15 16.65 15.93
N ASN A 250 -4.94 16.88 15.44
CA ASN A 250 -4.52 16.47 14.10
C ASN A 250 -5.47 16.96 12.99
N ASN A 251 -5.94 18.20 13.07
CA ASN A 251 -6.67 18.78 11.94
C ASN A 251 -5.70 19.56 11.06
N TYR A 252 -5.87 19.53 9.75
CA TYR A 252 -4.91 20.10 8.79
C TYR A 252 -5.59 21.02 7.78
N TYR A 253 -4.86 22.03 7.31
CA TYR A 253 -5.33 22.97 6.29
C TYR A 253 -4.16 23.68 5.59
N ASP A 254 -4.37 24.10 4.34
CA ASP A 254 -3.37 24.77 3.49
C ASP A 254 -3.84 26.19 3.06
N GLU A 255 -4.28 26.99 4.01
CA GLU A 255 -4.58 28.40 3.77
C GLU A 255 -3.97 29.28 4.87
N ASP A 256 -3.76 30.57 4.58
CA ASP A 256 -3.43 31.64 5.55
C ASP A 256 -4.61 31.96 6.49
N LEU A 257 -5.18 30.93 7.09
CA LEU A 257 -6.31 30.99 8.00
C LEU A 257 -5.88 30.57 9.42
N LYS A 258 -6.73 30.88 10.39
CA LYS A 258 -6.64 30.29 11.74
C LYS A 258 -7.43 28.99 11.76
N GLY A 259 -7.02 28.02 12.59
CA GLY A 259 -7.79 26.80 12.82
C GLY A 259 -9.20 27.12 13.31
N VAL A 260 -9.31 27.99 14.32
CA VAL A 260 -10.57 28.56 14.80
C VAL A 260 -10.63 30.06 14.53
N GLY A 261 -11.68 30.52 13.83
CA GLY A 261 -11.84 31.93 13.44
C GLY A 261 -12.13 32.85 14.62
N LYS A 262 -13.11 32.48 15.44
CA LYS A 262 -13.48 33.16 16.70
C LYS A 262 -13.69 32.14 17.82
N GLY A 263 -13.22 32.46 19.02
CA GLY A 263 -13.32 31.60 20.20
C GLY A 263 -11.96 31.06 20.64
N SER A 264 -11.98 30.05 21.51
CA SER A 264 -10.77 29.39 22.01
C SER A 264 -10.51 28.06 21.29
N GLU A 265 -9.25 27.73 21.11
CA GLU A 265 -8.80 26.39 20.70
C GLU A 265 -7.65 25.93 21.61
N THR A 266 -7.42 24.62 21.67
CA THR A 266 -6.21 24.10 22.28
C THR A 266 -5.03 24.41 21.34
N PRO A 267 -3.90 24.95 21.83
CA PRO A 267 -2.76 25.26 20.95
C PRO A 267 -2.25 24.01 20.21
N ASN A 268 -1.81 24.18 18.96
CA ASN A 268 -1.13 23.17 18.12
C ASN A 268 -1.95 21.92 17.73
N THR A 269 -3.26 21.93 17.91
CA THR A 269 -4.13 20.81 17.52
C THR A 269 -4.68 20.94 16.10
N ASN A 270 -4.81 22.17 15.61
CA ASN A 270 -5.12 22.53 14.23
C ASN A 270 -3.84 23.05 13.56
N LYS A 271 -3.38 22.38 12.52
CA LYS A 271 -2.06 22.54 11.91
C LYS A 271 -2.21 23.14 10.51
N LYS A 272 -1.72 24.36 10.32
CA LYS A 272 -1.44 24.87 8.99
C LYS A 272 -0.26 24.08 8.41
N VAL A 273 -0.43 23.55 7.21
CA VAL A 273 0.61 22.82 6.46
C VAL A 273 0.80 23.47 5.09
N ASN A 274 1.90 23.18 4.41
CA ASN A 274 2.16 23.67 3.05
C ASN A 274 1.58 22.75 1.95
N LEU A 275 1.21 21.53 2.32
CA LEU A 275 0.64 20.53 1.45
C LEU A 275 -0.21 19.61 2.32
N VAL A 276 -1.53 19.65 2.13
CA VAL A 276 -2.44 18.72 2.83
C VAL A 276 -2.43 17.33 2.22
N ASN A 277 -2.08 17.20 0.95
CA ASN A 277 -1.94 15.92 0.26
C ASN A 277 -0.58 15.27 0.54
N ALA A 278 -0.37 14.82 1.79
CA ALA A 278 0.86 14.20 2.25
C ALA A 278 0.57 12.89 3.00
N ASP A 279 1.53 11.95 2.98
CA ASP A 279 1.36 10.59 3.52
C ASP A 279 1.00 10.58 5.02
N ASP A 280 1.57 11.49 5.80
CA ASP A 280 1.30 11.62 7.22
C ASP A 280 -0.11 12.13 7.53
N ILE A 281 -0.64 12.98 6.66
CA ILE A 281 -2.01 13.49 6.75
C ILE A 281 -3.00 12.42 6.29
N ALA A 282 -2.71 11.73 5.19
CA ALA A 282 -3.48 10.56 4.76
C ALA A 282 -3.53 9.51 5.88
N CYS A 283 -2.40 9.20 6.50
CA CYS A 283 -2.33 8.28 7.62
C CYS A 283 -3.12 8.75 8.85
N ALA A 284 -3.09 10.05 9.16
CA ALA A 284 -3.92 10.61 10.23
C ALA A 284 -5.43 10.51 9.92
N LEU A 285 -5.85 10.77 8.67
CA LEU A 285 -7.24 10.55 8.20
C LEU A 285 -7.66 9.08 8.30
N ASN A 286 -6.69 8.18 8.21
CA ASN A 286 -6.88 6.75 8.35
C ASN A 286 -7.02 6.30 9.81
N GLY A 287 -6.81 7.20 10.77
CA GLY A 287 -6.76 6.88 12.20
C GLY A 287 -5.45 6.21 12.63
N GLY A 288 -4.41 6.28 11.78
CA GLY A 288 -3.09 5.72 12.02
C GLY A 288 -2.06 6.76 12.42
N GLU A 289 -0.83 6.26 12.59
CA GLU A 289 0.38 7.03 12.86
C GLU A 289 1.45 6.66 11.83
N MET A 290 2.24 7.63 11.39
CA MET A 290 3.37 7.35 10.51
C MET A 290 4.58 6.89 11.31
N LEU A 291 5.08 5.69 10.98
CA LEU A 291 6.29 5.10 11.55
C LEU A 291 7.22 4.67 10.42
N ASP A 292 8.44 5.21 10.41
CA ASP A 292 9.50 4.86 9.44
C ASP A 292 9.05 4.90 7.96
N GLY A 293 8.15 5.83 7.61
CA GLY A 293 7.64 6.00 6.25
C GLY A 293 6.40 5.17 5.91
N TYR A 294 5.83 4.44 6.86
CA TYR A 294 4.62 3.63 6.68
C TYR A 294 3.52 4.03 7.66
N CYS A 295 2.26 3.91 7.22
CA CYS A 295 1.11 4.11 8.09
C CYS A 295 0.80 2.85 8.91
N THR A 296 0.54 3.00 10.21
CA THR A 296 0.24 1.87 11.10
C THR A 296 -1.10 1.16 10.83
N VAL A 297 -1.95 1.74 9.98
CA VAL A 297 -3.27 1.19 9.65
C VAL A 297 -3.45 1.13 8.13
N ALA A 298 -3.98 0.00 7.65
CA ALA A 298 -4.48 -0.13 6.28
C ALA A 298 -5.77 0.68 6.13
N SER A 299 -6.04 1.27 4.96
CA SER A 299 -7.06 2.32 4.98
C SER A 299 -7.64 2.80 3.65
N PRO A 300 -8.85 3.43 3.69
CA PRO A 300 -9.44 4.09 2.54
C PRO A 300 -8.75 5.39 2.10
N TRP A 301 -8.16 6.22 2.97
CA TRP A 301 -7.53 7.47 2.49
C TRP A 301 -6.13 7.22 1.93
N SER A 302 -5.88 7.80 0.76
CA SER A 302 -4.60 7.73 0.04
C SER A 302 -4.18 9.11 -0.46
N VAL A 303 -2.88 9.28 -0.68
CA VAL A 303 -2.33 10.45 -1.37
C VAL A 303 -2.60 10.27 -2.86
N GLY A 304 -3.53 11.06 -3.40
CA GLY A 304 -3.77 11.14 -4.83
C GLY A 304 -2.72 12.04 -5.50
N LYS A 305 -2.82 12.20 -6.82
CA LYS A 305 -1.88 13.05 -7.57
C LYS A 305 -1.89 14.50 -7.10
N ASP A 306 -3.08 15.05 -6.92
CA ASP A 306 -3.29 16.46 -6.61
C ASP A 306 -4.04 16.66 -5.28
N ASN A 307 -4.79 15.65 -4.80
CA ASN A 307 -5.56 15.71 -3.55
C ASN A 307 -5.59 14.37 -2.81
N LEU A 308 -5.96 14.39 -1.53
CA LEU A 308 -6.28 13.18 -0.74
C LEU A 308 -7.55 12.50 -1.30
N ALA A 309 -7.53 11.17 -1.40
CA ALA A 309 -8.61 10.38 -2.00
C ALA A 309 -9.14 9.32 -1.04
N LEU A 310 -10.47 9.23 -0.88
CA LEU A 310 -11.14 8.21 -0.07
C LEU A 310 -11.51 7.02 -0.97
N ASN A 311 -10.97 5.84 -0.69
CA ASN A 311 -11.06 4.64 -1.54
C ASN A 311 -10.65 4.92 -3.00
N GLY A 312 -9.71 5.84 -3.22
CA GLY A 312 -9.29 6.28 -4.56
C GLY A 312 -10.23 7.29 -5.25
N TYR A 313 -11.33 7.71 -4.63
CA TYR A 313 -12.24 8.74 -5.16
C TYR A 313 -11.92 10.14 -4.58
N GLY A 314 -12.03 11.20 -5.41
CA GLY A 314 -11.93 12.61 -4.96
C GLY A 314 -10.76 13.46 -5.47
N ALA A 315 -9.99 12.99 -6.47
CA ALA A 315 -9.08 13.83 -7.24
C ALA A 315 -9.35 13.58 -8.72
N GLU A 316 -9.50 14.65 -9.53
CA GLU A 316 -9.68 14.47 -10.98
C GLU A 316 -8.59 13.54 -11.52
N THR A 317 -9.03 12.41 -12.07
CA THR A 317 -8.23 11.28 -12.56
C THR A 317 -7.45 10.52 -11.49
N ILE A 318 -8.04 9.43 -10.98
CA ILE A 318 -7.54 8.06 -11.15
C ILE A 318 -8.44 7.09 -10.35
N SER A 319 -8.96 6.07 -11.02
CA SER A 319 -9.56 4.89 -10.39
C SER A 319 -8.43 3.95 -9.96
N ILE A 320 -8.25 3.63 -8.67
CA ILE A 320 -7.48 2.44 -8.28
C ILE A 320 -8.17 1.70 -7.13
N LEU A 321 -8.68 0.53 -7.50
CA LEU A 321 -8.62 -0.75 -6.81
C LEU A 321 -8.14 -0.73 -5.35
N THR A 322 -8.99 -1.21 -4.45
CA THR A 322 -8.60 -1.84 -3.19
C THR A 322 -7.60 -2.96 -3.49
N VAL A 323 -6.35 -2.80 -3.03
CA VAL A 323 -5.34 -3.85 -3.05
C VAL A 323 -5.13 -4.39 -1.65
N LYS A 324 -5.00 -5.71 -1.52
CA LYS A 324 -4.61 -6.36 -0.25
C LYS A 324 -3.13 -6.70 -0.33
N GLU A 325 -2.34 -6.13 0.57
CA GLU A 325 -0.90 -6.37 0.64
C GLU A 325 -0.56 -7.28 1.83
N THR A 326 0.37 -8.22 1.65
CA THR A 326 0.83 -9.14 2.69
C THR A 326 2.35 -9.34 2.60
N HIS A 327 3.05 -9.15 3.72
CA HIS A 327 4.52 -9.22 3.78
C HIS A 327 5.02 -10.56 4.35
N TYR A 328 6.07 -11.10 3.72
CA TYR A 328 6.76 -12.35 4.04
C TYR A 328 8.28 -12.14 3.99
N GLY A 329 8.83 -11.34 4.90
CA GLY A 329 10.24 -10.96 4.89
C GLY A 329 10.63 -10.22 3.60
N ALA A 330 11.53 -10.80 2.81
CA ALA A 330 11.96 -10.20 1.54
C ALA A 330 10.94 -10.31 0.39
N VAL A 331 9.74 -10.85 0.63
CA VAL A 331 8.68 -10.99 -0.37
C VAL A 331 7.45 -10.23 0.09
N THR A 332 6.90 -9.38 -0.78
CA THR A 332 5.62 -8.70 -0.60
C THR A 332 4.64 -9.20 -1.66
N ILE A 333 3.46 -9.65 -1.24
CA ILE A 333 2.37 -10.06 -2.14
C ILE A 333 1.29 -8.98 -2.13
N THR A 334 0.94 -8.48 -3.31
CA THR A 334 -0.13 -7.50 -3.51
C THR A 334 -1.22 -8.10 -4.39
N GLU A 335 -2.42 -8.28 -3.84
CA GLU A 335 -3.62 -8.77 -4.52
C GLU A 335 -4.42 -7.57 -5.05
N TYR A 336 -4.45 -7.40 -6.37
CA TYR A 336 -5.31 -6.49 -7.12
C TYR A 336 -6.63 -7.18 -7.50
N SER A 337 -7.65 -6.44 -7.92
CA SER A 337 -8.93 -7.03 -8.33
C SER A 337 -8.83 -7.95 -9.56
N ASP A 338 -7.81 -7.75 -10.39
CA ASP A 338 -7.61 -8.45 -11.67
C ASP A 338 -6.33 -9.29 -11.73
N LYS A 339 -5.41 -9.15 -10.76
CA LYS A 339 -4.12 -9.86 -10.71
C LYS A 339 -3.50 -9.86 -9.33
N THR A 340 -2.52 -10.74 -9.10
CA THR A 340 -1.67 -10.79 -7.91
C THR A 340 -0.22 -10.58 -8.32
N VAL A 341 0.48 -9.66 -7.66
CA VAL A 341 1.88 -9.34 -7.92
C VAL A 341 2.72 -9.70 -6.70
N ALA A 342 3.84 -10.40 -6.91
CA ALA A 342 4.85 -10.60 -5.89
C ALA A 342 6.06 -9.72 -6.18
N GLU A 343 6.42 -8.86 -5.24
CA GLU A 343 7.67 -8.13 -5.24
C GLU A 343 8.68 -8.82 -4.32
N ILE A 344 9.87 -9.08 -4.84
CA ILE A 344 10.97 -9.70 -4.09
C ILE A 344 12.10 -8.69 -3.97
N ASP A 345 12.38 -8.26 -2.73
CA ASP A 345 13.53 -7.43 -2.40
C ASP A 345 14.80 -8.28 -2.34
N GLY A 346 15.59 -8.24 -3.42
CA GLY A 346 16.85 -8.94 -3.50
C GLY A 346 17.94 -8.38 -2.60
N ASP A 347 17.75 -7.18 -2.04
CA ASP A 347 18.72 -6.50 -1.18
C ASP A 347 18.32 -6.44 0.30
N TYR A 348 17.22 -7.10 0.67
CA TYR A 348 16.71 -7.22 2.03
C TYR A 348 17.77 -7.65 3.07
N THR A 349 17.83 -6.91 4.18
CA THR A 349 18.73 -7.16 5.33
C THR A 349 18.00 -7.21 6.67
N GLY A 350 16.67 -7.24 6.66
CA GLY A 350 15.86 -7.35 7.88
C GLY A 350 15.97 -8.74 8.53
N PRO A 351 15.48 -8.88 9.78
CA PRO A 351 15.59 -10.12 10.54
C PRO A 351 14.59 -11.20 10.10
N ASP A 352 13.58 -10.83 9.31
CA ASP A 352 12.46 -11.73 9.02
C ASP A 352 12.85 -12.83 8.03
N THR A 353 12.24 -13.99 8.22
CA THR A 353 12.39 -15.13 7.32
C THR A 353 11.23 -15.13 6.33
N ILE A 354 11.52 -15.44 5.06
CA ILE A 354 10.47 -15.67 4.06
C ILE A 354 9.77 -16.99 4.42
N GLU A 355 8.53 -16.90 4.91
CA GLU A 355 7.73 -18.05 5.36
C GLU A 355 6.31 -18.02 4.77
N ILE A 356 6.11 -18.75 3.67
CA ILE A 356 4.84 -18.86 2.94
C ILE A 356 4.38 -20.33 3.02
N LYS A 357 3.49 -20.61 3.98
CA LYS A 357 3.03 -21.98 4.34
C LYS A 357 1.91 -22.54 3.46
N LYS A 358 1.30 -21.68 2.64
CA LYS A 358 0.20 -22.06 1.77
C LYS A 358 0.51 -21.57 0.37
N ASP A 359 0.09 -22.33 -0.62
CA ASP A 359 0.22 -21.95 -2.02
C ASP A 359 -0.46 -20.60 -2.27
N ILE A 360 0.31 -19.64 -2.78
CA ILE A 360 -0.19 -18.36 -3.27
C ILE A 360 0.08 -18.31 -4.77
N LEU A 361 -0.97 -18.29 -5.58
CA LEU A 361 -0.87 -18.09 -7.02
C LEU A 361 -0.58 -16.61 -7.29
N VAL A 362 0.45 -16.34 -8.09
CA VAL A 362 0.94 -15.00 -8.41
C VAL A 362 1.04 -14.85 -9.93
N ASP A 363 0.40 -13.83 -10.47
CA ASP A 363 0.36 -13.55 -11.91
C ASP A 363 1.63 -12.89 -12.43
N GLN A 364 2.29 -12.09 -11.58
CA GLN A 364 3.49 -11.33 -11.95
C GLN A 364 4.51 -11.32 -10.82
N VAL A 365 5.78 -11.57 -11.15
CA VAL A 365 6.91 -11.47 -10.23
C VAL A 365 7.82 -10.31 -10.62
N VAL A 366 8.06 -9.41 -9.66
CA VAL A 366 9.07 -8.35 -9.72
C VAL A 366 10.24 -8.77 -8.84
N PHE A 367 11.43 -8.90 -9.41
CA PHE A 367 12.62 -9.34 -8.68
C PHE A 367 13.66 -8.22 -8.63
N ASN A 368 13.71 -7.53 -7.50
CA ASN A 368 14.55 -6.35 -7.28
C ASN A 368 15.94 -6.78 -6.83
N ARG A 369 16.70 -7.37 -7.75
CA ARG A 369 18.12 -7.70 -7.56
C ARG A 369 18.93 -7.30 -8.78
N LYS A 370 19.97 -6.50 -8.57
CA LYS A 370 20.95 -6.18 -9.62
C LYS A 370 22.06 -7.23 -9.68
N PHE A 371 22.37 -7.66 -10.90
CA PHE A 371 23.44 -8.60 -11.20
C PHE A 371 24.56 -7.93 -12.00
N THR A 372 25.78 -8.39 -11.79
CA THR A 372 26.92 -8.00 -12.63
C THR A 372 27.04 -8.94 -13.81
N ILE A 373 26.87 -8.41 -15.03
CA ILE A 373 26.90 -9.19 -16.27
C ILE A 373 28.22 -9.97 -16.39
N GLY A 374 28.12 -11.25 -16.74
CA GLY A 374 29.27 -12.13 -16.95
C GLY A 374 30.01 -12.57 -15.68
N LYS A 375 29.50 -12.23 -14.49
CA LYS A 375 30.03 -12.68 -13.20
C LYS A 375 29.09 -13.72 -12.60
N MET A 376 29.62 -14.91 -12.32
CA MET A 376 28.82 -15.98 -11.72
C MET A 376 28.27 -15.55 -10.35
N SER A 377 27.03 -15.94 -10.07
CA SER A 377 26.37 -15.71 -8.78
C SER A 377 25.45 -16.88 -8.43
N THR A 378 24.73 -16.78 -7.31
CA THR A 378 23.79 -17.80 -6.84
C THR A 378 22.38 -17.23 -6.73
N ILE A 379 21.37 -18.07 -6.89
CA ILE A 379 19.96 -17.72 -6.78
C ILE A 379 19.15 -18.91 -6.26
N MET A 380 18.14 -18.62 -5.44
CA MET A 380 17.11 -19.57 -5.02
C MET A 380 15.76 -18.85 -5.14
N LEU A 381 14.76 -19.48 -5.74
CA LEU A 381 13.44 -18.88 -5.94
C LEU A 381 12.40 -19.59 -5.05
N PRO A 382 11.47 -18.88 -4.41
CA PRO A 382 10.42 -19.48 -3.57
C PRO A 382 9.25 -20.08 -4.38
N PHE A 383 9.47 -20.31 -5.67
CA PHE A 383 8.50 -20.85 -6.64
C PHE A 383 9.24 -21.61 -7.74
N SER A 384 8.53 -22.50 -8.42
CA SER A 384 9.06 -23.21 -9.59
C SER A 384 8.71 -22.46 -10.87
N ILE A 385 9.62 -22.40 -11.85
CA ILE A 385 9.37 -21.76 -13.15
C ILE A 385 10.15 -22.40 -14.29
N ASP A 386 9.56 -22.44 -15.48
CA ASP A 386 10.27 -22.89 -16.69
C ASP A 386 11.40 -21.91 -17.06
N THR A 387 12.59 -22.45 -17.34
CA THR A 387 13.75 -21.64 -17.74
C THR A 387 13.53 -20.85 -19.03
N SER A 388 12.64 -21.31 -19.91
CA SER A 388 12.22 -20.56 -21.12
C SER A 388 11.42 -19.29 -20.80
N LYS A 389 10.80 -19.24 -19.60
CA LYS A 389 10.04 -18.09 -19.09
C LYS A 389 10.90 -17.11 -18.29
N VAL A 390 12.20 -17.37 -18.15
CA VAL A 390 13.15 -16.52 -17.43
C VAL A 390 14.13 -15.88 -18.42
N LYS A 391 14.25 -14.55 -18.38
CA LYS A 391 15.26 -13.80 -19.16
C LYS A 391 16.33 -13.21 -18.25
N GLY A 392 17.46 -12.82 -18.85
CA GLY A 392 18.55 -12.13 -18.17
C GLY A 392 19.68 -13.01 -17.63
N GLY A 393 19.59 -14.35 -17.73
CA GLY A 393 20.63 -15.25 -17.21
C GLY A 393 20.71 -16.62 -17.86
N THR A 394 21.72 -17.40 -17.48
CA THR A 394 21.81 -18.86 -17.74
C THR A 394 22.06 -19.57 -16.44
N PHE A 395 21.29 -20.62 -16.18
CA PHE A 395 21.24 -21.31 -14.90
C PHE A 395 22.02 -22.62 -14.96
N TYR A 396 22.73 -22.91 -13.88
CA TYR A 396 23.50 -24.13 -13.69
C TYR A 396 23.18 -24.74 -12.33
N LYS A 397 23.23 -26.06 -12.26
CA LYS A 397 23.18 -26.82 -11.01
C LYS A 397 24.60 -27.09 -10.55
N PHE A 398 24.84 -26.97 -9.26
CA PHE A 398 26.03 -27.55 -8.66
C PHE A 398 25.97 -29.08 -8.85
N ASN A 399 27.09 -29.72 -9.18
CA ASN A 399 27.12 -31.18 -9.29
C ASN A 399 28.07 -31.74 -8.23
N ARG A 400 29.36 -31.39 -8.32
CA ARG A 400 30.38 -31.83 -7.36
C ARG A 400 31.69 -31.08 -7.51
N VAL A 401 32.53 -31.20 -6.49
CA VAL A 401 33.96 -30.88 -6.57
C VAL A 401 34.73 -32.18 -6.80
N VAL A 402 35.67 -32.20 -7.73
CA VAL A 402 36.60 -33.31 -7.95
C VAL A 402 38.05 -32.82 -7.83
N GLU A 403 38.95 -33.69 -7.39
CA GLU A 403 40.38 -33.43 -7.40
C GLU A 403 41.05 -34.41 -8.37
N GLU A 404 41.64 -33.87 -9.45
CA GLU A 404 42.29 -34.65 -10.50
C GLU A 404 43.72 -34.13 -10.70
N ASN A 405 44.72 -34.99 -10.55
CA ASN A 405 46.15 -34.63 -10.70
C ASN A 405 46.58 -33.44 -9.82
N GLY A 406 46.04 -33.31 -8.60
CA GLY A 406 46.35 -32.22 -7.67
C GLY A 406 45.65 -30.89 -7.99
N VAL A 407 44.73 -30.88 -8.96
CA VAL A 407 43.92 -29.69 -9.31
C VAL A 407 42.47 -29.93 -8.88
N ARG A 408 41.92 -29.01 -8.09
CA ARG A 408 40.49 -29.00 -7.73
C ARG A 408 39.68 -28.41 -8.88
N LYS A 409 38.64 -29.13 -9.29
CA LYS A 409 37.70 -28.72 -10.33
C LYS A 409 36.28 -28.71 -9.79
N VAL A 410 35.52 -27.67 -10.13
CA VAL A 410 34.08 -27.62 -9.85
C VAL A 410 33.35 -28.07 -11.11
N LYS A 411 32.60 -29.17 -10.98
CA LYS A 411 31.69 -29.64 -12.03
C LYS A 411 30.32 -29.04 -11.79
N ILE A 412 29.77 -28.40 -12.82
CA ILE A 412 28.43 -27.82 -12.82
C ILE A 412 27.62 -28.42 -13.99
N GLY A 413 26.35 -28.70 -13.76
CA GLY A 413 25.44 -29.14 -14.81
C GLY A 413 24.71 -27.94 -15.42
N LEU A 414 24.59 -27.87 -16.74
CA LEU A 414 23.64 -26.93 -17.34
C LEU A 414 22.21 -27.34 -16.95
N VAL A 415 21.39 -26.41 -16.47
CA VAL A 415 19.97 -26.71 -16.21
C VAL A 415 19.27 -26.88 -17.57
N LYS A 416 19.08 -28.14 -17.97
CA LYS A 416 18.37 -28.54 -19.20
C LYS A 416 16.91 -28.92 -18.95
N THR A 417 16.54 -29.22 -17.70
CA THR A 417 15.13 -29.35 -17.33
C THR A 417 14.45 -28.02 -17.64
N GLN A 418 13.29 -28.06 -18.29
CA GLN A 418 12.46 -26.88 -18.57
C GLN A 418 11.87 -26.31 -17.27
N GLN A 419 12.62 -26.31 -16.17
CA GLN A 419 12.17 -25.89 -14.86
C GLN A 419 13.35 -25.63 -13.90
N LEU A 420 13.29 -24.48 -13.23
CA LEU A 420 13.91 -24.18 -11.95
C LEU A 420 12.91 -24.58 -10.87
N GLY A 421 13.34 -25.38 -9.89
CA GLY A 421 12.52 -25.83 -8.78
C GLY A 421 12.40 -24.79 -7.68
N ALA A 422 11.24 -24.75 -7.03
CA ALA A 422 11.02 -23.99 -5.80
C ALA A 422 12.06 -24.38 -4.74
N ASN A 423 12.52 -23.39 -3.99
CA ASN A 423 13.46 -23.50 -2.88
C ASN A 423 14.74 -24.28 -3.22
N THR A 424 15.08 -24.38 -4.51
CA THR A 424 16.25 -25.11 -4.99
C THR A 424 17.37 -24.13 -5.32
N PRO A 425 18.58 -24.28 -4.75
CA PRO A 425 19.68 -23.36 -5.03
C PRO A 425 20.30 -23.63 -6.40
N TYR A 426 20.57 -22.56 -7.14
CA TYR A 426 21.18 -22.58 -8.47
C TYR A 426 22.35 -21.60 -8.58
N LEU A 427 23.24 -21.89 -9.52
CA LEU A 427 24.21 -20.93 -10.03
C LEU A 427 23.60 -20.18 -11.22
N ILE A 428 23.95 -18.91 -11.36
CA ILE A 428 23.51 -18.07 -12.48
C ILE A 428 24.69 -17.33 -13.10
N MET A 429 24.79 -17.40 -14.42
CA MET A 429 25.62 -16.53 -15.24
C MET A 429 24.73 -15.43 -15.84
N PRO A 430 24.76 -14.19 -15.30
CA PRO A 430 23.91 -13.10 -15.76
C PRO A 430 24.34 -12.64 -17.16
N LYS A 431 23.36 -12.44 -18.03
CA LYS A 431 23.50 -11.82 -19.37
C LYS A 431 23.03 -10.37 -19.37
N GLU A 432 22.21 -10.02 -18.38
CA GLU A 432 21.65 -8.69 -18.14
C GLU A 432 21.79 -8.34 -16.66
N GLU A 433 21.56 -7.08 -16.30
CA GLU A 433 21.63 -6.63 -14.91
C GLU A 433 20.44 -7.07 -14.06
N THR A 434 19.35 -7.53 -14.68
CA THR A 434 18.11 -7.94 -14.00
C THR A 434 17.60 -9.25 -14.57
N LEU A 435 16.72 -9.92 -13.82
CA LEU A 435 15.97 -11.07 -14.30
C LEU A 435 14.51 -10.71 -14.43
N THR A 436 13.87 -11.23 -15.48
CA THR A 436 12.42 -11.10 -15.66
C THR A 436 11.79 -12.47 -15.81
N PHE A 437 10.59 -12.60 -15.28
CA PHE A 437 9.79 -13.82 -15.24
C PHE A 437 8.50 -13.60 -16.02
N SER A 438 8.03 -14.60 -16.74
CA SER A 438 6.80 -14.51 -17.54
C SER A 438 5.83 -15.63 -17.20
N GLY A 439 4.55 -15.28 -17.11
CA GLY A 439 3.48 -16.19 -16.71
C GLY A 439 3.38 -16.41 -15.20
N GLU A 440 2.30 -17.06 -14.81
CA GLU A 440 1.93 -17.32 -13.43
C GLU A 440 2.87 -18.32 -12.74
N VAL A 441 3.07 -18.11 -11.43
CA VAL A 441 3.85 -18.99 -10.55
C VAL A 441 3.15 -19.17 -9.20
N THR A 442 3.52 -20.21 -8.47
CA THR A 442 2.99 -20.47 -7.12
C THR A 442 4.09 -20.33 -6.08
N PHE A 443 3.91 -19.41 -5.13
CA PHE A 443 4.82 -19.20 -4.01
C PHE A 443 4.49 -20.16 -2.87
N ASN A 444 5.51 -20.88 -2.39
CA ASN A 444 5.42 -21.75 -1.23
C ASN A 444 6.84 -22.09 -0.73
N THR A 445 7.14 -21.79 0.55
CA THR A 445 8.46 -22.06 1.14
C THR A 445 8.55 -23.40 1.87
N GLU A 446 7.44 -24.11 2.05
CA GLU A 446 7.40 -25.48 2.60
C GLU A 446 7.67 -26.55 1.54
N THR A 447 7.63 -26.19 0.26
CA THR A 447 7.99 -27.10 -0.83
C THR A 447 9.47 -27.47 -0.72
N ALA A 448 9.77 -28.75 -0.48
CA ALA A 448 11.15 -29.23 -0.38
C ALA A 448 11.94 -28.95 -1.67
N PRO A 449 13.25 -28.63 -1.57
CA PRO A 449 14.10 -28.48 -2.74
C PRO A 449 14.04 -29.74 -3.62
N ILE A 450 13.95 -29.58 -4.94
CA ILE A 450 13.88 -30.72 -5.87
C ILE A 450 15.18 -31.54 -5.83
N GLU A 451 16.31 -30.86 -5.59
CA GLU A 451 17.64 -31.47 -5.53
C GLU A 451 18.44 -30.83 -4.39
N GLN A 452 18.31 -31.35 -3.17
CA GLN A 452 19.36 -31.13 -2.16
C GLN A 452 20.62 -31.87 -2.63
N LEU A 453 21.60 -31.10 -3.10
CA LEU A 453 22.81 -31.62 -3.71
C LEU A 453 23.88 -31.83 -2.64
N VAL A 454 23.77 -32.94 -1.92
CA VAL A 454 24.87 -33.45 -1.10
C VAL A 454 25.74 -34.33 -1.98
N ASN A 455 27.00 -33.97 -2.16
CA ASN A 455 27.97 -34.79 -2.89
C ASN A 455 29.25 -34.93 -2.06
N ASN A 456 29.45 -36.12 -1.49
CA ASN A 456 30.50 -36.40 -0.51
C ASN A 456 30.40 -35.46 0.71
N SER A 457 31.45 -34.67 0.96
CA SER A 457 31.52 -33.68 2.03
C SER A 457 30.90 -32.32 1.66
N TRP A 458 30.40 -32.11 0.44
CA TRP A 458 29.92 -30.80 0.01
C TRP A 458 28.39 -30.72 -0.03
N GLU A 459 27.85 -29.63 0.49
CA GLU A 459 26.42 -29.28 0.44
C GLU A 459 26.24 -27.90 -0.18
N PHE A 460 25.25 -27.76 -1.07
CA PHE A 460 24.84 -26.46 -1.63
C PHE A 460 23.55 -25.98 -0.97
N VAL A 461 23.65 -24.93 -0.17
CA VAL A 461 22.62 -24.48 0.78
C VAL A 461 22.03 -23.15 0.33
N GLY A 462 20.70 -23.06 0.23
CA GLY A 462 19.98 -21.82 -0.04
C GLY A 462 19.55 -21.07 1.23
N THR A 463 19.23 -19.79 1.12
CA THR A 463 18.85 -18.94 2.27
C THR A 463 17.45 -18.34 2.11
N THR A 464 16.64 -18.37 3.18
CA THR A 464 15.31 -17.72 3.24
C THR A 464 15.28 -16.47 4.11
N SER A 465 16.38 -16.16 4.79
CA SER A 465 16.56 -14.98 5.64
C SER A 465 17.96 -14.39 5.46
N PHE A 466 18.15 -13.17 5.96
CA PHE A 466 19.49 -12.58 6.06
C PHE A 466 20.27 -13.31 7.16
N LYS A 467 21.49 -13.78 6.84
CA LYS A 467 22.31 -14.59 7.75
C LYS A 467 23.72 -14.00 7.87
N SER A 468 24.20 -13.86 9.11
CA SER A 468 25.63 -13.71 9.42
C SER A 468 26.24 -15.08 9.72
N PHE A 469 27.49 -15.28 9.34
CA PHE A 469 28.24 -16.51 9.61
C PHE A 469 29.20 -16.42 10.80
N ASP A 470 29.26 -15.28 11.51
CA ASP A 470 30.22 -15.08 12.61
C ASP A 470 30.12 -16.13 13.73
N GLU A 471 28.92 -16.64 13.98
CA GLU A 471 28.65 -17.69 14.99
C GLU A 471 28.39 -19.06 14.37
N ASP A 472 28.60 -19.23 13.05
CA ASP A 472 28.37 -20.49 12.37
C ASP A 472 29.48 -21.50 12.73
N PRO A 473 29.15 -22.71 13.20
CA PRO A 473 30.15 -23.72 13.59
C PRO A 473 31.01 -24.18 12.42
N GLU A 474 30.55 -23.98 11.18
CA GLU A 474 31.27 -24.29 9.96
C GLU A 474 31.93 -23.04 9.35
N LEU A 475 32.10 -21.96 10.13
CA LEU A 475 32.86 -20.79 9.70
C LEU A 475 34.26 -21.19 9.26
N GLY A 476 34.64 -20.72 8.08
CA GLY A 476 35.84 -21.19 7.39
C GLY A 476 35.59 -22.45 6.53
N ASN A 477 34.50 -23.18 6.57
CA ASN A 477 34.22 -24.23 5.57
C ASN A 477 33.11 -23.81 4.60
N ILE A 478 32.67 -22.57 4.70
CA ILE A 478 31.67 -21.95 3.86
C ILE A 478 32.32 -21.20 2.70
N TRP A 479 31.77 -21.37 1.51
CA TRP A 479 32.27 -20.79 0.26
C TRP A 479 31.14 -20.18 -0.56
N GLY A 480 31.39 -19.05 -1.21
CA GLY A 480 30.38 -18.37 -2.00
C GLY A 480 30.94 -17.32 -2.96
N PHE A 481 30.07 -16.76 -3.78
CA PHE A 481 30.40 -15.65 -4.67
C PHE A 481 30.18 -14.32 -3.95
N ALA A 482 31.19 -13.46 -3.93
CA ALA A 482 31.10 -12.13 -3.34
C ALA A 482 30.07 -11.27 -4.08
N GLY A 483 29.04 -10.80 -3.37
CA GLY A 483 27.99 -9.93 -3.92
C GLY A 483 28.37 -8.45 -3.97
N THR A 484 29.35 -8.04 -3.16
CA THR A 484 29.87 -6.67 -3.07
C THR A 484 31.39 -6.68 -3.09
N ALA A 485 32.01 -5.56 -3.48
CA ALA A 485 33.45 -5.40 -3.36
C ALA A 485 33.80 -4.96 -1.94
N GLN A 486 34.81 -5.59 -1.35
CA GLN A 486 35.40 -5.24 -0.05
C GLN A 486 36.92 -5.43 -0.12
N GLU A 487 37.68 -4.94 0.85
CA GLU A 487 39.15 -4.90 0.82
C GLU A 487 39.80 -6.21 0.32
N GLY A 488 40.39 -6.18 -0.89
CA GLY A 488 41.00 -7.35 -1.54
C GLY A 488 40.04 -8.34 -2.21
N VAL A 489 38.72 -8.14 -2.12
CA VAL A 489 37.66 -9.00 -2.69
C VAL A 489 36.82 -8.24 -3.73
N LYS A 490 36.68 -8.79 -4.95
CA LYS A 490 35.88 -8.20 -6.05
C LYS A 490 34.50 -8.85 -6.16
N VAL A 491 33.54 -8.15 -6.75
CA VAL A 491 32.22 -8.73 -7.06
C VAL A 491 32.37 -9.94 -8.01
N GLY A 492 31.70 -11.04 -7.67
CA GLY A 492 31.79 -12.31 -8.38
C GLY A 492 33.01 -13.15 -8.01
N GLN A 493 33.88 -12.67 -7.13
CA GLN A 493 35.00 -13.44 -6.60
C GLN A 493 34.48 -14.66 -5.83
N PHE A 494 34.99 -15.85 -6.12
CA PHE A 494 34.66 -17.04 -5.34
C PHE A 494 35.59 -17.12 -4.14
N VAL A 495 35.04 -16.99 -2.95
CA VAL A 495 35.81 -16.81 -1.71
C VAL A 495 35.29 -17.69 -0.59
N ARG A 496 36.22 -18.01 0.32
CA ARG A 496 35.95 -18.65 1.60
C ARG A 496 35.40 -17.59 2.56
N ALA A 497 34.32 -17.90 3.28
CA ALA A 497 33.76 -17.00 4.25
C ALA A 497 34.70 -16.86 5.47
N GLY A 498 34.98 -15.62 5.83
CA GLY A 498 35.65 -15.23 7.08
C GLY A 498 34.68 -14.50 8.01
N SER A 499 35.21 -13.94 9.11
CA SER A 499 34.40 -13.12 10.02
C SER A 499 33.85 -11.87 9.31
N GLY A 500 32.64 -11.47 9.67
CA GLY A 500 31.87 -10.37 9.10
C GLY A 500 31.16 -10.71 7.78
N VAL A 501 31.29 -11.94 7.29
CA VAL A 501 30.62 -12.35 6.05
C VAL A 501 29.14 -12.62 6.33
N THR A 502 28.30 -12.04 5.47
CA THR A 502 26.85 -12.17 5.52
C THR A 502 26.32 -12.65 4.17
N ILE A 503 25.13 -13.23 4.17
CA ILE A 503 24.39 -13.61 2.97
C ILE A 503 22.95 -13.15 3.11
N LYS A 504 22.45 -12.49 2.06
CA LYS A 504 21.06 -12.04 1.96
C LYS A 504 20.13 -13.20 1.55
N PRO A 505 18.81 -13.10 1.75
CA PRO A 505 17.86 -14.13 1.33
C PRO A 505 17.94 -14.44 -0.18
N LEU A 506 17.40 -15.60 -0.56
CA LEU A 506 17.24 -16.08 -1.94
C LEU A 506 18.57 -16.21 -2.69
N ARG A 507 19.64 -16.46 -1.94
CA ARG A 507 20.99 -16.77 -2.42
C ARG A 507 21.39 -18.15 -1.92
N ALA A 508 22.58 -18.60 -2.30
CA ALA A 508 23.10 -19.89 -1.87
C ALA A 508 24.61 -19.83 -1.62
N TYR A 509 25.10 -20.80 -0.84
CA TYR A 509 26.50 -20.99 -0.52
C TYR A 509 26.85 -22.47 -0.46
N LEU A 510 28.12 -22.79 -0.60
CA LEU A 510 28.65 -24.14 -0.46
C LEU A 510 29.22 -24.33 0.94
N VAL A 511 29.03 -25.50 1.52
CA VAL A 511 29.63 -25.90 2.80
C VAL A 511 30.39 -27.20 2.59
N GLU A 512 31.62 -27.25 3.11
CA GLU A 512 32.42 -28.47 3.17
C GLU A 512 32.35 -29.08 4.58
N HIS A 513 31.47 -30.07 4.74
CA HIS A 513 31.34 -30.92 5.92
C HIS A 513 32.62 -31.75 6.10
N GLN A 514 33.49 -31.35 7.02
CA GLN A 514 34.63 -32.17 7.40
C GLN A 514 34.15 -33.42 8.14
N ASN A 515 34.61 -34.62 7.76
CA ASN A 515 34.35 -35.83 8.53
C ASN A 515 34.97 -35.68 9.93
N VAL A 516 34.17 -35.30 10.92
CA VAL A 516 34.66 -35.06 12.29
C VAL A 516 34.86 -36.41 13.00
N ALA A 517 35.98 -37.07 12.76
CA ALA A 517 36.56 -37.91 13.80
C ALA A 517 37.10 -36.95 14.87
N LEU A 518 36.30 -36.73 15.93
CA LEU A 518 36.57 -35.96 17.16
C LEU A 518 38.05 -35.56 17.35
N ALA A 519 38.47 -34.47 16.70
CA ALA A 519 39.79 -33.89 16.91
C ALA A 519 39.63 -32.70 17.85
N LYS A 520 40.16 -32.87 19.07
CA LYS A 520 40.31 -31.86 20.11
C LYS A 520 40.80 -30.54 19.52
N SER A 521 40.23 -29.45 20.04
CA SER A 521 40.71 -28.08 19.90
C SER A 521 42.23 -28.02 19.97
N ALA A 522 42.86 -27.65 18.85
CA ALA A 522 44.24 -27.21 18.81
C ALA A 522 44.24 -25.76 18.32
N SER A 523 44.60 -24.86 19.23
CA SER A 523 45.02 -23.50 18.93
C SER A 523 46.28 -23.55 18.05
N GLY A 524 46.07 -23.67 16.74
CA GLY A 524 47.12 -23.69 15.73
C GLY A 524 47.03 -22.46 14.84
N SER A 525 48.05 -21.61 14.91
CA SER A 525 48.27 -20.48 14.01
C SER A 525 48.16 -20.91 12.54
N LEU A 526 47.29 -20.23 11.77
CA LEU A 526 47.07 -20.42 10.32
C LEU A 526 48.25 -19.97 9.43
N ASN A 527 49.41 -19.64 10.01
CA ASN A 527 50.60 -19.26 9.26
C ASN A 527 51.48 -20.48 8.96
N SER A 528 51.08 -21.31 7.99
CA SER A 528 51.95 -22.08 7.08
C SER A 528 51.25 -23.31 6.48
N MET A 529 50.26 -23.07 5.62
CA MET A 529 50.08 -23.96 4.48
C MET A 529 50.20 -23.11 3.24
N ASN A 530 51.33 -23.28 2.56
CA ASN A 530 51.61 -22.73 1.25
C ASN A 530 50.74 -23.50 0.25
N TRP A 531 49.44 -23.22 0.23
CA TRP A 531 48.60 -23.60 -0.88
C TRP A 531 49.05 -22.74 -2.05
N ASP A 532 49.62 -23.37 -3.06
CA ASP A 532 49.81 -22.75 -4.37
C ASP A 532 48.41 -22.39 -4.88
N VAL A 533 47.96 -21.17 -4.55
CA VAL A 533 46.63 -20.69 -4.91
C VAL A 533 46.71 -20.36 -6.38
N SER A 534 46.47 -21.37 -7.21
CA SER A 534 46.07 -21.12 -8.59
C SER A 534 44.95 -20.09 -8.55
N TYR A 535 45.20 -18.90 -9.11
CA TYR A 535 44.20 -17.84 -9.28
C TYR A 535 43.04 -18.27 -10.19
N GLU A 536 43.06 -19.51 -10.67
CA GLU A 536 42.12 -20.11 -11.59
C GLU A 536 41.57 -21.41 -10.98
N ILE A 537 40.24 -21.48 -10.84
CA ILE A 537 39.52 -22.72 -10.55
C ILE A 537 39.05 -23.29 -11.89
N ASP A 538 39.36 -24.55 -12.14
CA ASP A 538 38.88 -25.24 -13.32
C ASP A 538 37.37 -25.51 -13.16
N VAL A 539 36.58 -25.03 -14.14
CA VAL A 539 35.13 -25.23 -14.18
C VAL A 539 34.80 -26.07 -15.41
N GLU A 540 34.14 -27.20 -15.17
CA GLU A 540 33.64 -28.07 -16.22
C GLU A 540 32.11 -28.06 -16.21
N ILE A 541 31.51 -27.70 -17.35
CA ILE A 541 30.08 -27.90 -17.59
C ILE A 541 29.91 -29.30 -18.14
N VAL A 542 29.12 -30.12 -17.44
CA VAL A 542 28.81 -31.50 -17.84
C VAL A 542 27.37 -31.63 -18.37
N ASP A 543 27.14 -32.65 -19.21
CA ASP A 543 25.80 -33.08 -19.60
C ASP A 543 25.22 -34.13 -18.63
N GLU A 544 24.05 -34.68 -18.99
CA GLU A 544 23.30 -35.67 -18.18
C GLU A 544 24.04 -37.01 -18.00
N ASN A 545 25.00 -37.32 -18.87
CA ASN A 545 25.82 -38.53 -18.81
C ASN A 545 27.22 -38.21 -18.26
N ASP A 546 27.39 -37.05 -17.62
CA ASP A 546 28.65 -36.57 -17.05
C ASP A 546 29.77 -36.26 -18.08
N ASN A 547 29.43 -36.16 -19.37
CA ASN A 547 30.40 -35.76 -20.39
C ASN A 547 30.65 -34.26 -20.33
N VAL A 548 31.91 -33.83 -20.40
CA VAL A 548 32.29 -32.42 -20.40
C VAL A 548 31.91 -31.77 -21.73
N ILE A 549 30.93 -30.86 -21.71
CA ILE A 549 30.44 -30.15 -22.92
C ILE A 549 31.01 -28.73 -23.04
N ALA A 550 31.56 -28.20 -21.95
CA ALA A 550 32.41 -27.02 -21.94
C ALA A 550 33.37 -27.11 -20.77
N SER A 551 34.59 -26.62 -20.94
CA SER A 551 35.47 -26.34 -19.82
C SER A 551 36.08 -24.97 -19.97
N GLY A 552 36.27 -24.33 -18.84
CA GLY A 552 36.86 -23.02 -18.73
C GLY A 552 37.64 -22.90 -17.45
N LYS A 553 38.33 -21.77 -17.34
CA LYS A 553 38.96 -21.37 -16.10
C LYS A 553 38.16 -20.21 -15.53
N MET A 554 37.72 -20.39 -14.28
CA MET A 554 37.18 -19.30 -13.49
C MET A 554 38.35 -18.61 -12.80
N ASN A 555 38.61 -17.37 -13.15
CA ASN A 555 39.54 -16.57 -12.39
C ASN A 555 38.91 -16.29 -11.02
N ALA A 556 39.43 -16.94 -9.99
CA ALA A 556 38.86 -16.93 -8.65
C ALA A 556 38.77 -15.52 -8.08
N VAL A 557 39.66 -14.59 -8.51
CA VAL A 557 39.75 -13.17 -8.09
C VAL A 557 38.72 -12.28 -8.78
N THR A 558 38.47 -12.48 -10.06
CA THR A 558 37.60 -11.59 -10.86
C THR A 558 36.21 -12.17 -11.10
N GLY A 559 35.98 -13.46 -10.79
CA GLY A 559 34.75 -14.17 -11.11
C GLY A 559 34.54 -14.42 -12.61
N GLU A 560 35.50 -14.05 -13.47
CA GLU A 560 35.40 -14.26 -14.91
C GLU A 560 35.59 -15.72 -15.25
N ILE A 561 34.64 -16.29 -15.99
CA ILE A 561 34.81 -17.62 -16.58
C ILE A 561 35.13 -17.46 -18.05
N ARG A 562 36.31 -17.94 -18.46
CA ARG A 562 36.71 -17.97 -19.87
C ARG A 562 36.54 -19.38 -20.40
N MET A 563 35.58 -19.54 -21.31
CA MET A 563 35.36 -20.77 -22.07
C MET A 563 35.79 -20.53 -23.51
N ASN A 564 36.80 -21.25 -23.99
CA ASN A 564 37.31 -21.17 -25.36
C ASN A 564 37.71 -22.56 -25.92
N SER A 565 37.26 -23.63 -25.25
CA SER A 565 37.65 -25.00 -25.56
C SER A 565 36.65 -25.65 -26.53
N TRP A 566 37.15 -26.45 -27.46
CA TRP A 566 36.35 -27.30 -28.35
C TRP A 566 36.28 -28.72 -27.79
N PHE A 567 35.14 -29.40 -27.95
CA PHE A 567 34.96 -30.79 -27.53
C PHE A 567 34.27 -31.61 -28.63
N ASP A 568 34.61 -32.90 -28.69
CA ASP A 568 33.81 -33.87 -29.45
C ASP A 568 32.50 -34.23 -28.71
N LEU A 569 31.63 -35.03 -29.34
CA LEU A 569 30.35 -35.42 -28.74
C LEU A 569 30.48 -36.35 -27.53
N ASN A 570 31.67 -36.89 -27.26
CA ASN A 570 31.99 -37.74 -26.09
C ASN A 570 32.66 -36.93 -24.97
N GLY A 571 32.67 -35.60 -25.08
CA GLY A 571 33.25 -34.69 -24.08
C GLY A 571 34.77 -34.67 -24.02
N ARG A 572 35.46 -35.20 -25.05
CA ARG A 572 36.93 -35.12 -25.13
C ARG A 572 37.34 -33.75 -25.65
N LYS A 573 38.21 -33.07 -24.91
CA LYS A 573 38.76 -31.77 -25.29
C LYS A 573 39.61 -31.89 -26.54
N LEU A 574 39.40 -30.97 -27.48
CA LEU A 574 40.16 -30.82 -28.71
C LEU A 574 41.18 -29.70 -28.56
N ASN A 575 42.38 -29.89 -29.12
CA ASN A 575 43.49 -28.95 -28.99
C ASN A 575 43.31 -27.67 -29.82
N ALA A 576 42.44 -27.70 -30.83
CA ALA A 576 42.14 -26.58 -31.71
C ALA A 576 40.73 -26.71 -32.28
N LYS A 577 40.27 -25.68 -33.00
CA LYS A 577 39.04 -25.75 -33.79
C LYS A 577 39.11 -26.95 -34.74
N PRO A 578 38.13 -27.87 -34.71
CA PRO A 578 38.12 -29.03 -35.61
C PRO A 578 38.11 -28.58 -37.08
N THR A 579 38.88 -29.28 -37.90
CA THR A 579 38.94 -29.07 -39.36
C THR A 579 38.11 -30.10 -40.13
N THR A 580 37.73 -31.20 -39.49
CA THR A 580 36.86 -32.23 -40.06
C THR A 580 35.40 -31.81 -39.95
N ARG A 581 34.63 -32.03 -41.03
CA ARG A 581 33.19 -31.78 -41.03
C ARG A 581 32.48 -32.65 -39.99
N GLY A 582 31.72 -32.03 -39.10
CA GLY A 582 31.05 -32.74 -38.01
C GLY A 582 30.39 -31.80 -36.99
N THR A 583 29.71 -32.40 -36.02
CA THR A 583 29.09 -31.67 -34.90
C THR A 583 30.00 -31.74 -33.68
N TYR A 584 30.29 -30.58 -33.09
CA TYR A 584 31.17 -30.41 -31.94
C TYR A 584 30.52 -29.51 -30.90
N TYR A 585 31.07 -29.47 -29.68
CA TYR A 585 30.73 -28.44 -28.70
C TYR A 585 31.77 -27.31 -28.69
N HIS A 586 31.31 -26.06 -28.69
CA HIS A 586 32.13 -24.88 -28.49
C HIS A 586 31.37 -23.89 -27.60
N ASN A 587 32.00 -23.45 -26.50
CA ASN A 587 31.41 -22.56 -25.49
C ASN A 587 30.02 -23.04 -25.01
N GLY A 588 29.89 -24.35 -24.80
CA GLY A 588 28.68 -25.00 -24.31
C GLY A 588 27.55 -25.14 -25.34
N LYS A 589 27.79 -24.79 -26.62
CA LYS A 589 26.81 -24.91 -27.71
C LYS A 589 27.25 -25.93 -28.75
N ARG A 590 26.27 -26.64 -29.35
CA ARG A 590 26.54 -27.48 -30.54
C ARG A 590 26.85 -26.58 -31.74
N VAL A 591 27.98 -26.84 -32.39
CA VAL A 591 28.44 -26.13 -33.58
C VAL A 591 28.73 -27.15 -34.68
N ILE A 592 28.21 -26.90 -35.88
CA ILE A 592 28.53 -27.70 -37.06
C ILE A 592 29.72 -27.05 -37.76
N VAL A 593 30.84 -27.75 -37.77
CA VAL A 593 31.98 -27.40 -38.64
C VAL A 593 31.65 -27.95 -40.02
N LYS A 594 31.58 -27.06 -41.01
CA LYS A 594 31.24 -27.41 -42.40
C LYS A 594 32.46 -27.81 -43.20
#